data_AF-A0A2D0H8Y0-F1
#
_entry.id   AF-A0A2D0H8Y0-F1
#
_cell.length_a   1.000
_cell.length_b   1.000
_cell.length_c   1.000
_cell.angle_alpha   90.00
_cell.angle_beta   90.00
_cell.angle_gamma   90.00
#
_symmetry.space_group_name_H-M   'P 1'
#
loop_
_entity.id
_entity.type
_entity.pdbx_description
1 polymer ?
#
loop_
_entity_poly.entity_id
_entity_poly.type
_entity_poly.pdbx_seq_one_letter_code
_entity_poly.pdbx_strand_id
1 'polypeptide(L)'
;MGLKTEAGRLITNFGTKPIGIMQWKRENFYLYGLVEPLTGEYFIWEFSHLNAACFQIFLKKFSANYAQDIHIIQLDNGAFILVNIFKYLKI
;
A
#
# COMPACT_ATOMS: atom_id res chain seq x y z
N MET A 1 -10.15 4.76 1.60
CA MET A 1 -11.05 4.61 2.77
C MET A 1 -12.20 3.69 2.40
N GLY A 2 -12.39 2.56 3.10
CA GLY A 2 -13.44 1.59 2.77
C GLY A 2 -14.76 1.94 3.45
N LEU A 3 -15.84 2.10 2.68
CA LEU A 3 -17.18 2.27 3.22
C LEU A 3 -17.84 0.90 3.36
N LYS A 4 -18.18 0.53 4.61
CA LYS A 4 -19.02 -0.64 4.88
C LYS A 4 -20.48 -0.15 4.93
N THR A 5 -21.35 -0.80 4.18
CA THR A 5 -22.79 -0.54 4.29
C THR A 5 -23.27 -0.98 5.67
N GLU A 6 -23.81 -0.05 6.45
CA GLU A 6 -24.51 -0.36 7.70
C GLU A 6 -25.76 -1.18 7.37
N ALA A 7 -25.85 -2.38 7.93
CA ALA A 7 -26.98 -3.27 7.71
C ALA A 7 -28.11 -2.91 8.68
N GLY A 8 -29.12 -2.20 8.19
CA GLY A 8 -30.35 -1.91 8.94
C GLY A 8 -31.29 -3.13 9.07
N ARG A 9 -32.39 -2.96 9.80
CA ARG A 9 -33.49 -3.94 9.85
C ARG A 9 -34.48 -3.65 8.73
N LEU A 10 -34.90 -4.68 8.00
CA LEU A 10 -35.95 -4.62 6.99
C LEU A 10 -37.13 -5.50 7.43
N ILE A 11 -38.35 -5.06 7.20
CA ILE A 11 -39.55 -5.86 7.46
C ILE A 11 -39.72 -6.83 6.29
N THR A 12 -39.83 -8.12 6.61
CA THR A 12 -40.03 -9.21 5.63
C THR A 12 -41.14 -10.14 6.07
N ASN A 13 -41.66 -10.95 5.15
CA ASN A 13 -42.60 -12.01 5.49
C ASN A 13 -41.95 -13.05 6.42
N PHE A 14 -42.76 -13.76 7.21
CA PHE A 14 -42.28 -14.82 8.09
C PHE A 14 -41.45 -15.86 7.31
N GLY A 15 -40.25 -16.15 7.80
CA GLY A 15 -39.31 -17.09 7.17
C GLY A 15 -38.51 -16.54 5.99
N THR A 16 -38.70 -15.27 5.58
CA THR A 16 -37.96 -14.69 4.46
C THR A 16 -36.80 -13.81 4.93
N LYS A 17 -35.60 -14.08 4.41
CA LYS A 17 -34.40 -13.31 4.74
C LYS A 17 -34.40 -11.97 3.99
N PRO A 18 -34.16 -10.84 4.67
CA PRO A 18 -34.03 -9.55 4.00
C PRO A 18 -32.80 -9.50 3.08
N ILE A 19 -32.99 -8.96 1.87
CA ILE A 19 -31.93 -8.73 0.89
C ILE A 19 -31.56 -7.24 0.94
N GLY A 20 -30.34 -6.94 1.40
CA GLY A 20 -29.80 -5.58 1.40
C GLY A 20 -28.94 -5.32 0.16
N ILE A 21 -28.97 -4.09 -0.35
CA ILE A 21 -28.05 -3.65 -1.42
C ILE A 21 -26.67 -3.46 -0.81
N MET A 22 -25.72 -4.27 -1.27
CA MET A 22 -24.32 -4.20 -0.84
C MET A 22 -23.60 -3.07 -1.60
N GLN A 23 -23.34 -1.93 -0.95
CA GLN A 23 -22.58 -0.81 -1.54
C GLN A 23 -21.16 -0.74 -0.99
N TRP A 24 -20.41 -1.84 -1.08
CA TRP A 24 -19.04 -1.91 -0.60
C TRP A 24 -18.12 -1.30 -1.64
N LYS A 25 -17.91 0.01 -1.58
CA LYS A 25 -16.85 0.65 -2.37
C LYS A 25 -15.53 0.43 -1.64
N ARG A 26 -14.86 -0.69 -1.93
CA ARG A 26 -13.46 -0.90 -1.52
C ARG A 26 -12.55 -0.40 -2.62
N GLU A 27 -12.19 0.87 -2.53
CA GLU A 27 -10.98 1.35 -3.18
C GLU A 27 -9.80 0.83 -2.35
N ASN A 28 -9.14 -0.21 -2.85
CA ASN A 28 -7.92 -0.73 -2.27
C ASN A 28 -6.75 0.11 -2.78
N PHE A 29 -5.86 0.47 -1.87
CA PHE A 29 -4.58 1.10 -2.18
C PHE A 29 -3.50 0.40 -1.36
N TYR A 30 -2.26 0.59 -1.79
CA TYR A 30 -1.09 0.00 -1.19
C TYR A 30 -0.21 1.10 -0.63
N LEU A 31 0.33 0.86 0.56
CA LEU A 31 1.30 1.72 1.20
C LEU A 31 2.68 1.14 0.97
N TYR A 32 3.55 1.92 0.33
CA TYR A 32 4.98 1.67 0.33
C TYR A 32 5.60 2.59 1.36
N GLY A 33 6.36 2.01 2.29
CA GLY A 33 6.94 2.73 3.41
C GLY A 33 8.35 2.27 3.73
N LEU A 34 9.19 3.21 4.11
CA LEU A 34 10.48 2.99 4.75
C LEU A 34 10.45 3.61 6.14
N VAL A 35 11.08 2.95 7.10
CA VAL A 35 11.23 3.45 8.47
C VAL A 35 12.69 3.30 8.85
N GLU A 36 13.29 4.39 9.34
CA GLU A 36 14.63 4.36 9.91
C GLU A 36 14.54 3.73 11.32
N PRO A 37 15.21 2.60 11.58
CA PRO A 37 14.96 1.82 12.80
C PRO A 37 15.36 2.50 14.12
N LEU A 38 16.35 3.39 14.11
CA LEU A 38 16.90 3.97 15.34
C LEU A 38 16.09 5.18 15.84
N THR A 39 15.58 5.99 14.90
CA THR A 39 14.90 7.26 15.12
C THR A 39 13.39 7.14 14.95
N GLY A 40 12.93 6.15 14.17
CA GLY A 40 11.52 6.00 13.80
C GLY A 40 11.06 6.98 12.72
N GLU A 41 11.97 7.74 12.09
CA GLU A 41 11.62 8.56 10.92
C GLU A 41 11.06 7.66 9.81
N TYR A 42 10.00 8.12 9.14
CA TYR A 42 9.34 7.32 8.12
C TYR A 42 9.10 8.12 6.83
N PHE A 43 9.14 7.39 5.71
CA PHE A 43 8.79 7.90 4.39
C PHE A 43 7.75 6.97 3.75
N ILE A 44 6.52 7.45 3.55
CA ILE A 44 5.39 6.63 3.11
C ILE A 44 4.69 7.28 1.91
N TRP A 45 4.28 6.46 0.94
CA TRP A 45 3.44 6.87 -0.18
C TRP A 45 2.36 5.85 -0.49
N GLU A 46 1.20 6.35 -0.91
CA GLU A 46 0.06 5.54 -1.34
C GLU A 46 0.10 5.29 -2.86
N PHE A 47 -0.22 4.08 -3.28
CA PHE A 47 -0.26 3.66 -4.68
C PHE A 47 -1.48 2.80 -4.97
N SER A 48 -1.93 2.80 -6.22
CA SER A 48 -3.07 2.01 -6.66
C SER A 48 -2.78 0.51 -6.80
N HIS A 49 -1.51 0.10 -6.94
CA HIS A 49 -1.13 -1.29 -7.21
C HIS A 49 0.08 -1.73 -6.40
N LEU A 50 0.12 -3.02 -6.05
CA LEU A 50 1.29 -3.69 -5.47
C LEU A 50 2.09 -4.36 -6.59
N ASN A 51 2.96 -3.60 -7.23
CA ASN A 51 3.81 -4.12 -8.31
C ASN A 51 5.16 -3.38 -8.36
N ALA A 52 6.06 -3.91 -9.16
CA ALA A 52 7.40 -3.36 -9.32
C ALA A 52 7.41 -1.94 -9.92
N ALA A 53 6.44 -1.58 -10.76
CA ALA A 53 6.38 -0.25 -11.36
C ALA A 53 6.07 0.82 -10.31
N CYS A 54 5.08 0.58 -9.43
CA CYS A 54 4.77 1.44 -8.30
C CYS A 54 5.95 1.49 -7.32
N PHE A 55 6.59 0.34 -7.03
CA PHE A 55 7.77 0.30 -6.16
C PHE A 55 8.95 1.11 -6.72
N GLN A 56 9.20 1.05 -8.03
CA GLN A 56 10.26 1.83 -8.67
C GLN A 56 9.99 3.34 -8.61
N ILE A 57 8.72 3.76 -8.73
CA ILE A 57 8.31 5.17 -8.57
C ILE A 57 8.52 5.60 -7.12
N PHE A 58 8.17 4.75 -6.15
CA PHE A 58 8.43 4.98 -4.74
C PHE A 58 9.92 5.22 -4.45
N LEU A 59 10.81 4.33 -4.94
CA LEU A 59 12.26 4.50 -4.76
C LEU A 59 12.81 5.77 -5.42
N LYS A 60 12.27 6.18 -6.58
CA LYS A 60 12.65 7.46 -7.21
C LYS A 60 12.25 8.65 -6.34
N LYS A 61 11.06 8.64 -5.76
CA LYS A 61 10.61 9.69 -4.83
C LYS A 61 11.47 9.74 -3.58
N PHE A 62 11.81 8.58 -3.02
CA PHE A 62 12.68 8.47 -1.86
C PHE A 62 14.09 9.02 -2.15
N SER A 63 14.73 8.56 -3.23
CA SER A 63 16.07 9.02 -3.63
C SER A 63 16.11 10.52 -3.95
N ALA A 64 15.03 11.09 -4.51
CA ALA A 64 14.96 12.53 -4.73
C ALA A 64 14.83 13.33 -3.42
N ASN A 65 14.16 12.78 -2.40
CA ASN A 65 14.00 13.43 -1.11
C ASN A 65 15.29 13.41 -0.27
N TYR A 66 16.08 12.35 -0.40
CA TYR A 66 17.34 12.15 0.32
C TYR A 66 18.53 12.03 -0.65
N ALA A 67 18.65 12.99 -1.57
CA ALA A 67 19.59 12.91 -2.69
C ALA A 67 21.08 12.97 -2.30
N GLN A 68 21.40 13.37 -1.08
CA GLN A 68 22.78 13.49 -0.57
C GLN A 68 23.21 12.29 0.29
N ASP A 69 22.30 11.36 0.53
CA ASP A 69 22.49 10.28 1.50
C ASP A 69 22.66 8.94 0.80
N ILE A 70 23.40 8.03 1.46
CA ILE A 70 23.46 6.63 1.07
C ILE A 70 22.60 5.84 2.05
N HIS A 71 21.55 5.20 1.54
CA HIS A 71 20.66 4.38 2.34
C HIS A 71 20.85 2.90 2.04
N ILE A 72 20.96 2.10 3.10
CA ILE A 72 20.84 0.63 3.03
C ILE A 72 19.41 0.28 3.38
N ILE A 73 18.69 -0.31 2.43
CA ILE A 73 17.29 -0.67 2.58
C ILE A 73 17.19 -2.18 2.75
N GLN A 74 16.66 -2.63 3.89
CA GLN A 74 16.30 -4.03 4.12
C GLN A 74 14.86 -4.27 3.68
N LEU A 75 14.67 -5.21 2.77
CA LEU A 75 13.36 -5.63 2.25
C LEU A 75 13.14 -7.11 2.53
N ASP A 76 11.88 -7.53 2.53
CA ASP A 76 11.57 -8.96 2.46
C ASP A 76 11.79 -9.51 1.04
N ASN A 77 11.72 -10.83 0.87
CA ASN A 77 11.85 -11.47 -0.43
C ASN A 77 10.53 -11.46 -1.22
N GLY A 78 9.76 -10.36 -1.15
CA GLY A 78 8.50 -10.23 -1.86
C GLY A 78 8.69 -10.28 -3.38
N ALA A 79 7.79 -10.96 -4.08
CA ALA A 79 7.92 -11.19 -5.53
C ALA A 79 8.01 -9.89 -6.36
N PHE A 80 7.45 -8.79 -5.87
CA PHE A 80 7.49 -7.47 -6.54
C PHE A 80 8.80 -6.69 -6.28
N ILE A 81 9.65 -7.15 -5.34
CA ILE A 81 10.91 -6.50 -4.95
C ILE A 81 12.08 -6.95 -5.85
N LEU A 82 11.96 -8.10 -6.51
CA LEU A 82 12.99 -8.69 -7.39
C LEU A 82 13.29 -7.91 -8.69
N VAL A 83 12.80 -6.69 -8.84
CA VAL A 83 13.03 -5.88 -10.05
C VAL A 83 14.22 -4.94 -9.85
N ASN A 84 15.37 -5.37 -10.39
CA ASN A 84 16.54 -4.53 -10.76
C ASN A 84 17.08 -3.55 -9.70
N ILE A 85 17.29 -4.00 -8.47
CA ILE A 85 18.01 -3.21 -7.44
C ILE A 85 19.51 -3.04 -7.78
N PHE A 86 20.08 -3.86 -8.67
CA PHE A 86 21.51 -3.85 -9.01
C PHE A 86 22.02 -2.60 -9.78
N LYS A 87 21.21 -1.59 -10.07
CA LYS A 87 21.65 -0.39 -10.83
C LYS A 87 22.07 0.82 -9.99
N TYR A 88 21.93 0.80 -8.67
CA TYR A 88 22.17 1.99 -7.84
C TYR A 88 23.25 1.82 -6.76
N LEU A 89 23.99 0.71 -6.75
CA LEU A 89 25.21 0.61 -5.95
C LEU A 89 26.37 1.26 -6.74
N LYS A 90 26.53 2.57 -6.60
CA LYS A 90 27.76 3.25 -7.01
C LYS A 90 28.62 3.39 -5.75
N ILE A 91 29.49 2.40 -5.54
CA ILE A 91 30.69 2.55 -4.69
C ILE A 91 31.68 3.39 -5.48
#